data_AF-A0A0F8D2Q5-F1
#
_entry.id   AF-A0A0F8D2Q5-F1
#
_cell.length_a   1.000
_cell.length_b   1.000
_cell.length_c   1.000
_cell.angle_alpha   90.00
_cell.angle_beta   90.00
_cell.angle_gamma   90.00
#
_symmetry.space_group_name_H-M   'P 1'
#
loop_
_entity.id
_entity.type
_entity.pdbx_description
1 polymer ?
#
loop_
_entity_poly.entity_id
_entity_poly.type
_entity_poly.pdbx_seq_one_letter_code
_entity_poly.pdbx_strand_id
1 'polypeptide(L)'
;MDLLSFGYPLYERYLAWQITRSTTKTPAHVAIILKETDLLDPKGMEKLLAALLTFKKFKVELVSIYVDILKTDQPVKTELASTLGTRLEEGFIDLLSGTGYEIYGLEGEIQSSRQGGDFFVYVSLGFGGRGEITRSVLSILEEIKAGSIRPEEVDEKMLESHLLVKHEPDIMIRSGGQKLSDFLVWQSVYSELYFTDVNWEDVRKIDLMRVIRDFQKRQRRYGR
;
A
#
# COMPACT_ATOMS: atom_id res chain seq x y z
N MET A 1 -12.89 -32.28 -15.74
CA MET A 1 -11.47 -31.91 -15.91
C MET A 1 -11.42 -30.69 -16.79
N ASP A 2 -11.12 -29.55 -16.20
CA ASP A 2 -11.19 -28.26 -16.87
C ASP A 2 -9.87 -27.97 -17.60
N LEU A 3 -9.91 -27.98 -18.94
CA LEU A 3 -8.74 -27.74 -19.83
C LEU A 3 -8.08 -26.38 -19.57
N LEU A 4 -8.79 -25.45 -18.93
CA LEU A 4 -8.28 -24.14 -18.53
C LEU A 4 -7.28 -24.21 -17.37
N SER A 5 -7.35 -25.23 -16.51
CA SER A 5 -6.46 -25.37 -15.34
C SER A 5 -4.99 -25.68 -15.70
N PHE A 6 -4.75 -26.29 -16.86
CA PHE A 6 -3.40 -26.64 -17.32
C PHE A 6 -2.65 -25.45 -17.96
N GLY A 7 -3.39 -24.42 -18.42
CA GLY A 7 -2.80 -23.23 -19.05
C GLY A 7 -2.33 -22.17 -18.05
N TYR A 8 -2.94 -22.11 -16.86
CA TYR A 8 -2.57 -21.15 -15.80
C TYR A 8 -1.09 -21.26 -15.39
N PRO A 9 -0.53 -22.45 -15.13
CA PRO A 9 0.88 -22.59 -14.78
C PRO A 9 1.83 -22.12 -15.89
N LEU A 10 1.49 -22.36 -17.16
CA LEU A 10 2.33 -21.96 -18.29
C LEU A 10 2.31 -20.45 -18.52
N TYR A 11 1.12 -19.83 -18.48
CA TYR A 11 1.00 -18.39 -18.67
C TYR A 11 1.56 -17.60 -17.49
N GLU A 12 1.39 -18.07 -16.25
CA GLU A 12 2.08 -17.47 -15.10
C GLU A 12 3.60 -17.54 -15.24
N ARG A 13 4.15 -18.69 -15.65
CA ARG A 13 5.60 -18.84 -15.88
C ARG A 13 6.09 -17.91 -16.98
N TYR A 14 5.35 -17.81 -18.09
CA TYR A 14 5.66 -16.90 -19.18
C TYR A 14 5.65 -15.44 -18.71
N LEU A 15 4.62 -15.03 -17.97
CA LEU A 15 4.49 -13.66 -17.48
C LEU A 15 5.60 -13.32 -16.47
N ALA A 16 5.92 -14.24 -15.56
CA ALA A 16 7.02 -14.08 -14.62
C ALA A 16 8.36 -13.92 -15.36
N TRP A 17 8.59 -14.75 -16.39
CA TRP A 17 9.78 -14.66 -17.24
C TRP A 17 9.89 -13.32 -17.97
N GLN A 18 8.76 -12.75 -18.43
CA GLN A 18 8.76 -11.43 -19.06
C GLN A 18 9.11 -10.30 -18.10
N ILE A 19 8.57 -10.34 -16.88
CA ILE A 19 8.83 -9.32 -15.86
C ILE A 19 10.31 -9.35 -15.45
N THR A 20 10.86 -10.54 -15.21
CA THR A 20 12.24 -10.69 -14.74
C THR A 20 13.31 -10.42 -15.80
N ARG A 21 12.99 -10.61 -17.09
CA ARG A 21 13.91 -10.28 -18.20
C ARG A 21 13.74 -8.87 -18.75
N SER A 22 12.79 -8.11 -18.23
CA SER A 22 12.64 -6.72 -18.61
C SER A 22 13.90 -5.93 -18.22
N THR A 23 14.40 -5.08 -19.12
CA THR A 23 15.46 -4.10 -18.81
C THR A 23 14.95 -2.93 -17.97
N THR A 24 13.63 -2.82 -17.82
CA THR A 24 12.95 -1.75 -17.08
C THR A 24 12.69 -2.21 -15.66
N LYS A 25 12.95 -1.33 -14.70
CA LYS A 25 12.71 -1.60 -13.28
C LYS A 25 11.23 -1.91 -13.01
N THR A 26 11.01 -2.83 -12.08
CA THR A 26 9.71 -3.04 -11.43
C THR A 26 9.37 -1.82 -10.56
N PRO A 27 8.09 -1.62 -10.18
CA PRO A 27 7.76 -0.58 -9.22
C PRO A 27 8.51 -0.85 -7.91
N ALA A 28 9.16 0.17 -7.37
CA ALA A 28 9.80 0.11 -6.06
C ALA A 28 8.75 0.22 -4.95
N HIS A 29 7.71 1.04 -5.15
CA HIS A 29 6.65 1.24 -4.17
C HIS A 29 5.26 0.99 -4.78
N VAL A 30 4.51 0.06 -4.17
CA VAL A 30 3.11 -0.23 -4.54
C VAL A 30 2.18 0.12 -3.39
N ALA A 31 1.17 0.97 -3.64
CA ALA A 31 0.09 1.21 -2.71
C ALA A 31 -1.12 0.32 -3.01
N ILE A 32 -1.76 -0.24 -1.99
CA ILE A 32 -2.97 -1.07 -2.10
C ILE A 32 -4.04 -0.46 -1.21
N ILE A 33 -5.23 -0.26 -1.75
CA ILE A 33 -6.37 0.26 -1.00
C ILE A 33 -7.42 -0.86 -0.88
N LEU A 34 -7.74 -1.20 0.36
CA LEU A 34 -8.68 -2.25 0.76
C LEU A 34 -9.74 -1.66 1.69
N LYS A 35 -10.85 -2.36 1.86
CA LYS A 35 -11.87 -2.07 2.89
C LYS A 35 -11.66 -2.97 4.09
N GLU A 36 -12.22 -2.59 5.25
CA GLU A 36 -12.19 -3.46 6.43
C GLU A 36 -12.80 -4.84 6.15
N THR A 37 -13.86 -4.90 5.34
CA THR A 37 -14.54 -6.15 4.98
C THR A 37 -13.64 -7.10 4.20
N ASP A 38 -12.71 -6.57 3.41
CA ASP A 38 -11.77 -7.38 2.63
C ASP A 38 -10.76 -8.10 3.53
N LEU A 39 -10.47 -7.57 4.73
CA LEU A 39 -9.51 -8.15 5.67
C LEU A 39 -10.16 -8.89 6.84
N LEU A 40 -11.44 -8.62 7.11
CA LEU A 40 -12.22 -9.41 8.06
C LEU A 40 -12.48 -10.83 7.56
N ASP A 41 -12.59 -11.00 6.24
CA ASP A 41 -12.66 -12.31 5.59
C ASP A 41 -11.28 -13.01 5.59
N PRO A 42 -11.16 -14.23 6.17
CA PRO A 42 -9.93 -15.01 6.11
C PRO A 42 -9.35 -15.17 4.70
N LYS A 43 -10.22 -15.36 3.69
CA LYS A 43 -9.79 -15.49 2.28
C LYS A 43 -9.13 -14.21 1.79
N GLY A 44 -9.66 -13.05 2.15
CA GLY A 44 -9.09 -11.77 1.75
C GLY A 44 -7.75 -11.47 2.43
N MET A 45 -7.56 -11.90 3.69
CA MET A 45 -6.24 -11.89 4.31
C MET A 45 -5.25 -12.82 3.60
N GLU A 46 -5.63 -14.05 3.27
CA GLU A 46 -4.76 -14.95 2.52
C GLU A 46 -4.33 -14.34 1.17
N LYS A 47 -5.25 -13.63 0.49
CA LYS A 47 -4.94 -12.90 -0.74
C LYS A 47 -3.95 -11.76 -0.53
N LEU A 48 -4.06 -11.03 0.57
CA LEU A 48 -3.10 -9.99 0.91
C LEU A 48 -1.70 -10.55 1.13
N LEU A 49 -1.57 -11.62 1.91
CA LEU A 49 -0.26 -12.23 2.15
C LEU A 49 0.32 -12.81 0.85
N ALA A 50 -0.51 -13.44 0.01
CA ALA A 50 -0.08 -13.91 -1.31
C ALA A 50 0.34 -12.75 -2.25
N ALA A 51 -0.32 -11.60 -2.17
CA ALA A 51 0.05 -10.39 -2.91
C ALA A 51 1.41 -9.87 -2.46
N LEU A 52 1.63 -9.74 -1.15
CA LEU A 52 2.91 -9.31 -0.57
C LEU A 52 4.06 -10.23 -0.97
N LEU A 53 3.87 -11.55 -0.91
CA LEU A 53 4.86 -12.52 -1.39
C LEU A 53 5.14 -12.36 -2.89
N THR A 54 4.12 -12.02 -3.68
CA THR A 54 4.27 -11.76 -5.12
C THR A 54 5.08 -10.49 -5.35
N PHE A 55 4.80 -9.40 -4.64
CA PHE A 55 5.56 -8.16 -4.73
C PHE A 55 7.01 -8.33 -4.30
N LYS A 56 7.26 -8.99 -3.17
CA LYS A 56 8.61 -9.36 -2.71
C LYS A 56 9.36 -10.18 -3.76
N LYS A 57 8.71 -11.17 -4.39
CA LYS A 57 9.31 -11.97 -5.47
C LYS A 57 9.75 -11.13 -6.67
N PHE A 58 9.02 -10.06 -6.98
CA PHE A 58 9.33 -9.15 -8.09
C PHE A 58 10.13 -7.92 -7.66
N LYS A 59 10.78 -7.97 -6.47
CA LYS A 59 11.67 -6.91 -5.97
C LYS A 59 10.98 -5.54 -5.86
N VAL A 60 9.70 -5.54 -5.49
CA VAL A 60 9.10 -4.35 -4.88
C VAL A 60 9.76 -4.17 -3.51
N GLU A 61 10.08 -2.94 -3.13
CA GLU A 61 10.80 -2.60 -1.91
C GLU A 61 9.83 -2.18 -0.80
N LEU A 62 8.80 -1.41 -1.16
CA LEU A 62 7.79 -0.91 -0.23
C LEU A 62 6.37 -1.23 -0.70
N VAL A 63 5.54 -1.71 0.22
CA VAL A 63 4.09 -1.82 -0.01
C VAL A 63 3.35 -1.00 1.04
N SER A 64 2.58 0.00 0.61
CA SER A 64 1.72 0.80 1.47
C SER A 64 0.27 0.34 1.37
N ILE A 65 -0.30 -0.12 2.47
CA ILE A 65 -1.67 -0.65 2.52
C ILE A 65 -2.53 0.36 3.27
N TYR A 66 -3.64 0.73 2.67
CA TYR A 66 -4.70 1.46 3.35
C TYR A 66 -5.90 0.59 3.52
N VAL A 67 -6.38 0.52 4.76
CA VAL A 67 -7.64 -0.11 5.09
C VAL A 67 -8.62 1.02 5.38
N ASP A 68 -9.52 1.27 4.43
CA ASP A 68 -10.68 2.13 4.64
C ASP A 68 -11.54 1.47 5.72
N ILE A 69 -11.80 2.19 6.81
CA ILE A 69 -12.64 1.73 7.92
C ILE A 69 -13.94 2.53 7.88
N LEU A 70 -15.03 1.79 7.73
CA LEU A 70 -16.40 2.28 7.69
C LEU A 70 -16.70 3.41 8.69
N LYS A 71 -17.52 4.38 8.25
CA LYS A 71 -17.97 5.50 9.08
C LYS A 71 -19.01 5.04 10.12
N THR A 72 -18.51 4.43 11.20
CA THR A 72 -19.29 4.04 12.39
C THR A 72 -18.87 4.85 13.61
N ASP A 73 -19.47 4.57 14.76
CA ASP A 73 -19.13 5.17 16.06
C ASP A 73 -17.64 4.98 16.39
N GLN A 74 -17.04 6.00 17.00
CA GLN A 74 -15.59 6.02 17.27
C GLN A 74 -15.09 4.80 18.07
N PRO A 75 -15.79 4.31 19.12
CA PRO A 75 -15.34 3.13 19.85
C PRO A 75 -15.27 1.87 18.98
N VAL A 76 -16.25 1.69 18.08
CA VAL A 76 -16.32 0.54 17.16
C VAL A 76 -15.16 0.60 16.16
N LYS A 77 -14.81 1.80 15.67
CA LYS A 77 -13.64 1.95 14.80
C LYS A 77 -12.35 1.56 15.51
N THR A 78 -12.18 2.00 16.76
CA THR A 78 -10.98 1.70 17.54
C THR A 78 -10.83 0.20 17.78
N GLU A 79 -11.92 -0.48 18.16
CA GLU A 79 -11.93 -1.94 18.35
C GLU A 79 -11.61 -2.69 17.05
N LEU A 80 -12.22 -2.26 15.94
CA LEU A 80 -11.98 -2.86 14.63
C LEU A 80 -10.54 -2.64 14.15
N ALA A 81 -10.01 -1.42 14.27
CA ALA A 81 -8.63 -1.11 13.93
C ALA A 81 -7.67 -1.97 14.77
N SER A 82 -7.87 -2.06 16.08
CA SER A 82 -7.05 -2.91 16.95
C SER A 82 -7.11 -4.38 16.52
N THR A 83 -8.30 -4.90 16.22
CA THR A 83 -8.50 -6.29 15.81
C THR A 83 -7.79 -6.59 14.48
N LEU A 84 -7.92 -5.69 13.50
CA LEU A 84 -7.25 -5.81 12.20
C LEU A 84 -5.73 -5.70 12.35
N GLY A 85 -5.25 -4.79 13.20
CA GLY A 85 -3.83 -4.63 13.52
C GLY A 85 -3.21 -5.93 14.04
N THR A 86 -3.84 -6.56 15.03
CA THR A 86 -3.38 -7.85 15.57
C THR A 86 -3.37 -8.96 14.51
N ARG A 87 -4.43 -9.09 13.70
CA ARG A 87 -4.49 -10.09 12.62
C ARG A 87 -3.40 -9.90 11.57
N LEU A 88 -3.13 -8.65 11.19
CA LEU A 88 -2.07 -8.32 10.24
C LEU A 88 -0.70 -8.65 10.80
N GLU A 89 -0.47 -8.30 12.07
CA GLU A 89 0.77 -8.62 12.78
C GLU A 89 1.03 -10.14 12.81
N GLU A 90 0.04 -10.94 13.20
CA GLU A 90 0.11 -12.41 13.17
C GLU A 90 0.45 -12.92 11.76
N GLY A 91 -0.27 -12.43 10.74
CA GLY A 91 -0.01 -12.81 9.34
C GLY A 91 1.38 -12.42 8.83
N PHE A 92 1.91 -11.27 9.26
CA PHE A 92 3.26 -10.81 8.89
C PHE A 92 4.38 -11.53 9.63
N ILE A 93 4.12 -12.05 10.82
CA ILE A 93 5.06 -12.89 11.57
C ILE A 93 5.20 -14.25 10.88
N ASP A 94 4.08 -14.89 10.53
CA ASP A 94 4.09 -16.26 10.04
C ASP A 94 4.61 -16.40 8.60
N LEU A 95 4.31 -15.43 7.72
CA LEU A 95 4.63 -15.57 6.29
C LEU A 95 5.87 -14.82 5.80
N LEU A 96 6.35 -13.82 6.55
CA LEU A 96 7.25 -12.81 6.02
C LEU A 96 8.50 -12.61 6.88
N SER A 97 9.21 -13.69 7.22
CA SER A 97 10.49 -13.59 7.95
C SER A 97 11.47 -12.61 7.29
N GLY A 98 12.06 -11.73 8.11
CA GLY A 98 12.97 -10.66 7.68
C GLY A 98 12.31 -9.44 7.00
N THR A 99 10.99 -9.39 6.90
CA THR A 99 10.24 -8.25 6.33
C THR A 99 9.95 -7.22 7.41
N GLY A 100 10.24 -5.96 7.11
CA GLY A 100 9.91 -4.85 7.99
C GLY A 100 8.44 -4.46 7.84
N TYR A 101 7.81 -4.00 8.90
CA TYR A 101 6.48 -3.43 8.81
C TYR A 101 6.24 -2.35 9.85
N GLU A 102 5.29 -1.46 9.56
CA GLU A 102 4.70 -0.54 10.51
C GLU A 102 3.19 -0.51 10.28
N ILE A 103 2.42 -0.68 11.36
CA ILE A 103 0.97 -0.63 11.37
C ILE A 103 0.55 0.60 12.16
N TYR A 104 -0.21 1.47 11.52
CA TYR A 104 -0.71 2.71 12.08
C TYR A 104 -2.20 2.63 12.36
N GLY A 105 -2.60 3.19 13.49
CA GLY A 105 -3.99 3.28 13.90
C GLY A 105 -4.72 4.48 13.31
N LEU A 106 -5.87 4.81 13.89
CA LEU A 106 -6.83 5.77 13.36
C LEU A 106 -6.34 7.23 13.39
N GLU A 107 -5.37 7.54 14.24
CA GLU A 107 -4.81 8.89 14.42
C GLU A 107 -3.37 8.98 13.88
N GLY A 108 -2.89 7.92 13.22
CA GLY A 108 -1.53 7.80 12.72
C GLY A 108 -0.50 7.52 13.82
N GLU A 109 -0.94 6.96 14.95
CA GLU A 109 -0.09 6.38 15.98
C GLU A 109 0.41 4.99 15.56
N ILE A 110 1.65 4.64 15.91
CA ILE A 110 2.19 3.31 15.63
C ILE A 110 1.56 2.31 16.59
N GLN A 111 0.84 1.32 16.07
CA GLN A 111 0.24 0.22 16.84
C GLN A 111 1.21 -0.95 16.99
N SER A 112 1.86 -1.35 15.89
CA SER A 112 2.90 -2.36 15.90
C SER A 112 3.94 -2.05 14.83
N SER A 113 5.19 -2.45 15.08
CA SER A 113 6.28 -2.27 14.12
C SER A 113 7.33 -3.35 14.27
N ARG A 114 7.99 -3.65 13.16
CA ARG A 114 9.15 -4.53 13.10
C ARG A 114 10.13 -3.98 12.10
N GLN A 115 11.38 -3.83 12.53
CA GLN A 115 12.48 -3.51 11.63
C GLN A 115 12.74 -4.68 10.67
N GLY A 116 13.13 -4.40 9.44
CA GLY A 116 13.44 -5.43 8.46
C GLY A 116 14.35 -4.93 7.35
N GLY A 117 14.65 -5.83 6.41
CA GLY A 117 15.58 -5.58 5.30
C GLY A 117 14.90 -4.97 4.08
N ASP A 118 15.24 -5.49 2.91
CA ASP A 118 14.93 -4.92 1.58
C ASP A 118 13.42 -4.90 1.20
N PHE A 119 12.53 -5.42 2.04
CA PHE A 119 11.09 -5.40 1.81
C PHE A 119 10.38 -4.87 3.06
N PHE A 120 9.58 -3.82 2.88
CA PHE A 120 8.87 -3.13 3.94
C PHE A 120 7.37 -3.02 3.64
N VAL A 121 6.54 -3.18 4.67
CA VAL A 121 5.08 -3.06 4.57
C VAL A 121 4.58 -1.99 5.51
N TYR A 122 4.08 -0.91 4.95
CA TYR A 122 3.38 0.13 5.68
C TYR A 122 1.88 -0.17 5.68
N VAL A 123 1.20 -0.07 6.82
CA VAL A 123 -0.26 -0.22 6.91
C VAL A 123 -0.87 0.97 7.64
N SER A 124 -1.86 1.62 7.03
CA SER A 124 -2.72 2.61 7.69
C SER A 124 -4.14 2.05 7.87
N LEU A 125 -4.59 1.98 9.13
CA LEU A 125 -5.91 1.55 9.51
C LEU A 125 -6.82 2.76 9.72
N GLY A 126 -7.55 3.15 8.67
CA GLY A 126 -8.49 4.26 8.70
C GLY A 126 -7.88 5.66 8.74
N PHE A 127 -6.56 5.81 8.91
CA PHE A 127 -5.88 7.12 8.87
C PHE A 127 -5.64 7.57 7.42
N GLY A 128 -6.55 8.41 6.93
CA GLY A 128 -6.54 8.89 5.56
C GLY A 128 -5.58 10.05 5.28
N GLY A 129 -5.34 10.33 4.00
CA GLY A 129 -4.42 11.36 3.53
C GLY A 129 -4.83 12.78 3.93
N ARG A 130 -6.13 13.09 3.99
CA ARG A 130 -6.60 14.39 4.54
C ARG A 130 -6.24 14.56 6.02
N GLY A 131 -6.35 13.48 6.79
CA GLY A 131 -5.96 13.44 8.20
C GLY A 131 -4.46 13.65 8.35
N GLU A 132 -3.67 12.97 7.53
CA GLU A 132 -2.20 13.14 7.44
C GLU A 132 -1.82 14.60 7.18
N ILE A 133 -2.35 15.21 6.11
CA ILE A 133 -2.02 16.59 5.76
C ILE A 133 -2.42 17.56 6.87
N THR A 134 -3.60 17.38 7.47
CA THR A 134 -4.04 18.22 8.58
C THR A 134 -3.08 18.10 9.77
N ARG A 135 -2.65 16.89 10.11
CA ARG A 135 -1.69 16.64 11.19
C ARG A 135 -0.32 17.24 10.88
N SER A 136 0.17 17.11 9.66
CA SER A 136 1.46 17.69 9.24
C SER A 136 1.44 19.21 9.32
N VAL A 137 0.37 19.86 8.86
CA VAL A 137 0.20 21.31 8.97
C VAL A 137 0.15 21.74 10.45
N LEU A 138 -0.61 21.04 11.30
CA LEU A 138 -0.66 21.34 12.74
C LEU A 138 0.72 21.20 13.40
N SER A 139 1.49 20.18 13.02
CA SER A 139 2.87 19.99 13.51
C SER A 139 3.77 21.17 13.15
N ILE A 140 3.71 21.65 11.89
CA ILE A 140 4.48 22.81 11.44
C ILE A 140 4.08 24.07 12.21
N LEU A 141 2.76 24.27 12.45
CA LEU A 141 2.26 25.41 13.20
C LEU A 141 2.76 25.44 14.65
N GLU A 142 2.87 24.28 15.32
CA GLU A 142 3.45 24.22 16.67
C GLU A 142 4.95 24.57 16.66
N GLU A 143 5.70 24.17 15.64
CA GLU A 143 7.11 24.56 15.49
C GLU A 143 7.30 26.05 15.21
N ILE A 144 6.39 26.65 14.42
CA ILE A 144 6.35 28.10 14.21
C ILE A 144 6.05 28.83 15.53
N LYS A 145 5.06 28.35 16.28
CA LYS A 145 4.68 28.93 17.58
C LYS A 145 5.80 28.82 18.62
N ALA A 146 6.59 27.75 18.55
CA ALA A 146 7.79 27.57 19.37
C ALA A 146 8.96 28.47 18.93
N GLY A 147 8.87 29.12 17.77
CA GLY A 147 9.93 29.96 17.21
C GLY A 147 11.07 29.18 16.55
N SER A 148 10.90 27.87 16.34
CA SER A 148 11.89 27.00 15.70
C SER A 148 11.95 27.19 14.18
N ILE A 149 10.83 27.61 13.58
CA ILE A 149 10.65 27.82 12.14
C ILE A 149 9.92 29.15 11.93
N ARG A 150 10.22 29.87 10.85
CA ARG A 150 9.43 31.04 10.43
C ARG A 150 8.38 30.65 9.37
N PRO A 151 7.20 31.28 9.33
CA PRO A 151 6.16 30.97 8.33
C PRO A 151 6.65 31.01 6.88
N GLU A 152 7.58 31.90 6.55
CA GLU A 152 8.13 32.06 5.19
C GLU A 152 9.08 30.92 4.78
N GLU A 153 9.49 30.07 5.73
CA GLU A 153 10.32 28.89 5.48
C GLU A 153 9.49 27.65 5.14
N VAL A 154 8.15 27.72 5.28
CA VAL A 154 7.27 26.61 4.97
C VAL A 154 7.14 26.44 3.45
N ASP A 155 7.67 25.34 2.94
CA ASP A 155 7.57 24.92 1.55
C ASP A 155 7.06 23.47 1.41
N GLU A 156 6.96 22.97 0.18
CA GLU A 156 6.54 21.60 -0.13
C GLU A 156 7.42 20.55 0.57
N LYS A 157 8.74 20.77 0.63
CA LYS A 157 9.69 19.84 1.26
C LYS A 157 9.51 19.80 2.76
N MET A 158 9.21 20.94 3.38
CA MET A 158 8.88 20.99 4.79
C MET A 158 7.62 20.17 5.04
N LEU A 159 6.54 20.39 4.29
CA LEU A 159 5.33 19.59 4.42
C LEU A 159 5.62 18.09 4.28
N GLU A 160 6.38 17.68 3.26
CA GLU A 160 6.81 16.30 3.03
C GLU A 160 7.57 15.69 4.20
N SER A 161 8.41 16.48 4.88
CA SER A 161 9.18 16.02 6.03
C SER A 161 8.31 15.72 7.26
N HIS A 162 7.13 16.34 7.33
CA HIS A 162 6.11 16.13 8.35
C HIS A 162 5.04 15.10 7.95
N LEU A 163 5.06 14.56 6.72
CA LEU A 163 4.20 13.44 6.35
C LEU A 163 4.63 12.19 7.11
N LEU A 164 3.65 11.33 7.36
CA LEU A 164 3.86 10.06 8.03
C LEU A 164 4.46 9.07 7.03
N VAL A 165 3.89 8.99 5.82
CA VAL A 165 4.50 8.27 4.69
C VAL A 165 5.25 9.23 3.79
N LYS A 166 6.57 9.06 3.67
CA LYS A 166 7.42 9.96 2.86
C LYS A 166 7.68 9.46 1.46
N HIS A 167 7.28 8.22 1.16
CA HIS A 167 7.57 7.58 -0.11
C HIS A 167 6.40 7.71 -1.08
N GLU A 168 6.69 8.16 -2.30
CA GLU A 168 5.74 8.21 -3.40
C GLU A 168 5.49 6.81 -3.96
N PRO A 169 4.24 6.36 -4.15
CA PRO A 169 3.98 5.10 -4.81
C PRO A 169 4.21 5.23 -6.32
N ASP A 170 4.81 4.22 -6.92
CA ASP A 170 4.85 4.08 -8.37
C ASP A 170 3.47 3.70 -8.92
N ILE A 171 2.73 2.88 -8.16
CA ILE A 171 1.42 2.34 -8.53
C ILE A 171 0.49 2.37 -7.32
N MET A 172 -0.74 2.85 -7.52
CA MET A 172 -1.85 2.64 -6.59
C MET A 172 -2.86 1.64 -7.15
N ILE A 173 -3.12 0.57 -6.40
CA ILE A 173 -4.08 -0.48 -6.74
C ILE A 173 -5.32 -0.32 -5.87
N ARG A 174 -6.49 -0.19 -6.50
CA ARG A 174 -7.79 -0.19 -5.82
C ARG A 174 -8.70 -1.28 -6.38
N SER A 175 -9.14 -2.18 -5.51
CA SER A 175 -10.12 -3.24 -5.82
C SER A 175 -11.54 -2.78 -5.50
N GLY A 176 -12.52 -3.19 -6.32
CA GLY A 176 -13.95 -3.00 -6.02
C GLY A 176 -14.42 -1.55 -5.98
N GLY A 177 -13.76 -0.65 -6.72
CA GLY A 177 -14.13 0.76 -6.79
C GLY A 177 -13.40 1.54 -7.89
N GLN A 178 -13.99 2.66 -8.29
CA GLN A 178 -13.53 3.47 -9.44
C GLN A 178 -13.11 4.90 -9.08
N LYS A 179 -13.15 5.26 -7.78
CA LYS A 179 -12.79 6.60 -7.30
C LYS A 179 -11.42 6.57 -6.64
N LEU A 180 -10.79 7.74 -6.50
CA LEU A 180 -9.63 7.90 -5.62
C LEU A 180 -10.05 7.71 -4.16
N SER A 181 -9.19 7.10 -3.35
CA SER A 181 -9.38 6.97 -1.91
C SER A 181 -8.72 8.13 -1.19
N ASP A 182 -9.13 8.36 0.06
CA ASP A 182 -8.46 9.28 0.96
C ASP A 182 -7.16 8.65 1.50
N PHE A 183 -6.23 8.27 0.62
CA PHE A 183 -4.96 7.65 1.00
C PHE A 183 -3.82 8.17 0.12
N LEU A 184 -2.70 8.51 0.75
CA LEU A 184 -1.50 9.05 0.10
C LEU A 184 -1.81 10.21 -0.86
N VAL A 185 -2.67 11.16 -0.43
CA VAL A 185 -3.21 12.21 -1.32
C VAL A 185 -2.10 13.14 -1.85
N TRP A 186 -1.05 13.38 -1.07
CA TRP A 186 0.10 14.18 -1.49
C TRP A 186 1.09 13.33 -2.30
N GLN A 187 1.43 12.16 -1.76
CA GLN A 187 2.48 11.28 -2.28
C GLN A 187 2.08 10.64 -3.62
N SER A 188 0.79 10.54 -3.92
CA SER A 188 0.28 9.83 -5.12
C SER A 188 0.10 10.69 -6.38
N VAL A 189 0.49 11.97 -6.34
CA VAL A 189 0.26 12.91 -7.45
C VAL A 189 0.80 12.41 -8.79
N TYR A 190 1.93 11.69 -8.78
CA TYR A 190 2.57 11.13 -9.98
C TYR A 190 2.41 9.61 -10.13
N SER A 191 1.64 8.96 -9.26
CA SER A 191 1.47 7.51 -9.27
C SER A 191 0.64 7.03 -10.46
N GLU A 192 0.97 5.85 -10.99
CA GLU A 192 0.06 5.15 -11.89
C GLU A 192 -1.15 4.59 -11.11
N LEU A 193 -2.36 4.88 -11.57
CA LEU A 193 -3.58 4.38 -10.94
C LEU A 193 -4.06 3.10 -11.64
N TYR A 194 -4.28 2.05 -10.86
CA TYR A 194 -4.85 0.79 -11.32
C TYR A 194 -6.15 0.49 -10.56
N PHE A 195 -7.27 0.64 -11.25
CA PHE A 195 -8.59 0.30 -10.75
C PHE A 195 -9.05 -1.03 -11.34
N THR A 196 -9.61 -1.89 -10.49
CA THR A 196 -10.22 -3.15 -10.92
C THR A 196 -11.58 -3.34 -10.29
N ASP A 197 -12.56 -3.79 -11.10
CA ASP A 197 -13.90 -4.14 -10.62
C ASP A 197 -13.92 -5.51 -9.92
N VAL A 198 -12.81 -6.23 -9.92
CA VAL A 198 -12.66 -7.52 -9.21
C VAL A 198 -12.64 -7.25 -7.70
N ASN A 199 -13.42 -8.03 -6.94
CA ASN A 199 -13.36 -8.03 -5.47
C ASN A 199 -11.99 -8.50 -4.98
N TRP A 200 -11.52 -7.97 -3.86
CA TRP A 200 -10.18 -8.29 -3.37
C TRP A 200 -9.95 -9.79 -3.18
N GLU A 201 -10.93 -10.48 -2.59
CA GLU A 201 -10.92 -11.92 -2.38
C GLU A 201 -10.75 -12.75 -3.68
N ASP A 202 -11.09 -12.17 -4.83
CA ASP A 202 -11.02 -12.81 -6.14
C ASP A 202 -9.84 -12.31 -6.97
N VAL A 203 -9.08 -11.34 -6.48
CA VAL A 203 -7.82 -10.93 -7.13
C VAL A 203 -6.89 -12.13 -7.21
N ARG A 204 -6.38 -12.39 -8.41
CA ARG A 204 -5.44 -13.49 -8.64
C ARG A 204 -4.04 -12.90 -8.74
N LYS A 205 -3.06 -13.72 -8.38
CA LYS A 205 -1.65 -13.43 -8.56
C LYS A 205 -1.31 -12.94 -9.98
N ILE A 206 -1.97 -13.52 -10.99
CA ILE A 206 -1.74 -13.14 -12.38
C ILE A 206 -2.20 -11.72 -12.69
N ASP A 207 -3.23 -11.23 -12.01
CA ASP A 207 -3.72 -9.86 -12.17
C ASP A 207 -2.67 -8.88 -11.63
N LEU A 208 -2.08 -9.15 -10.46
CA LEU A 208 -0.97 -8.36 -9.90
C LEU A 208 0.28 -8.39 -10.78
N MET A 209 0.62 -9.55 -11.35
CA MET A 209 1.73 -9.66 -12.29
C MET A 209 1.50 -8.84 -13.57
N ARG A 210 0.25 -8.73 -14.03
CA ARG A 210 -0.10 -7.88 -15.17
C ARG A 210 0.08 -6.40 -14.83
N VAL A 211 -0.31 -5.97 -13.62
CA VAL A 211 -0.07 -4.60 -13.13
C VAL A 211 1.40 -4.23 -13.21
N ILE A 212 2.29 -5.07 -12.64
CA ILE A 212 3.75 -4.86 -12.66
C ILE A 212 4.27 -4.78 -14.11
N ARG A 213 3.82 -5.69 -14.97
CA ARG A 213 4.25 -5.72 -16.37
C ARG A 213 3.82 -4.48 -17.14
N ASP A 214 2.60 -4.01 -16.91
CA ASP A 214 2.06 -2.86 -17.63
C ASP A 214 2.74 -1.55 -17.18
N PHE A 215 3.09 -1.44 -15.90
CA PHE A 215 4.00 -0.40 -15.41
C PHE A 215 5.35 -0.44 -16.14
N GLN A 216 6.02 -1.60 -16.20
CA GLN A 216 7.29 -1.74 -16.91
C GLN A 216 7.19 -1.34 -18.39
N LYS A 217 6.09 -1.68 -19.07
CA LYS A 217 5.86 -1.26 -20.46
C LYS A 217 5.66 0.24 -20.60
N ARG A 218 4.97 0.89 -19.65
CA ARG A 218 4.74 2.33 -19.64
C ARG A 218 6.03 3.10 -19.41
N GLN A 219 6.82 2.69 -18.43
CA GLN A 219 8.13 3.28 -18.13
C GLN A 219 9.08 3.26 -19.35
N ARG A 220 9.06 2.19 -20.17
CA ARG A 220 9.82 2.15 -21.44
C ARG A 220 9.44 3.22 -22.44
N ARG A 221 8.20 3.71 -22.43
CA ARG A 221 7.74 4.75 -23.37
C ARG A 221 8.19 6.14 -22.94
N TYR A 222 8.33 6.38 -21.63
CA TYR A 222 8.84 7.64 -21.10
C TYR A 222 10.36 7.77 -21.22
N GLY A 223 11.09 6.65 -21.14
CA GLY A 223 12.55 6.62 -21.34
C GLY A 223 13.01 6.52 -22.80
N ARG A 224 12.15 6.87 -23.77
CA ARG A 224 12.46 6.94 -25.21
C ARG A 224 12.42 8.38 -25.71
#